data_AF-A0A6A5URP9-F1
#
_entry.id   AF-A0A6A5URP9-F1
#
_cell.length_a   1.000
_cell.length_b   1.000
_cell.length_c   1.000
_cell.angle_alpha   90.00
_cell.angle_beta   90.00
_cell.angle_gamma   90.00
#
_symmetry.space_group_name_H-M   'P 1'
#
loop_
_entity.id
_entity.type
_entity.pdbx_description
1 polymer ?
#
loop_
_entity_poly.entity_id
_entity_poly.type
_entity_poly.pdbx_seq_one_letter_code
_entity_poly.pdbx_strand_id
1 'polypeptide(L)'
;VRSYESFCRLRQLTAWLSSRQSLGTWVVQRAFGGNLEGQGQVSGDTIQKYLSALRSVHVDRGEAVEVFDDHHLRRLVQGARNFFPARTWEQRLPITKDILHGILRPDACQSEHPVDTVNLNAAFSMAFAGFLRMGEFTYTPEQLRNERRLVAEKPTRRCVAISQSLDHYRLLLPRSKADTSNADVQLVIASSQDDCCPVTHLLNLYRQDPQPANAPLFRLHEKPFSRQNLPPAQTAHDNGLSEDHIKALGRWTSEAFKRYYLADPRHLFALQQQFVSGRPPPLS
;
A
#
# COMPACT_ATOMS: atom_id res chain seq x y z
N VAL A 1 13.43 -15.31 -2.07
CA VAL A 1 14.40 -15.65 -3.14
C VAL A 1 15.74 -14.96 -2.92
N ARG A 2 15.89 -13.64 -3.19
CA ARG A 2 17.19 -12.92 -3.03
C ARG A 2 17.92 -13.12 -1.70
N SER A 3 17.19 -13.14 -0.58
CA SER A 3 17.78 -13.40 0.74
C SER A 3 18.45 -14.78 0.83
N TYR A 4 17.88 -15.81 0.21
CA TYR A 4 18.44 -17.15 0.18
C TYR A 4 19.61 -17.26 -0.81
N GLU A 5 19.51 -16.61 -1.97
CA GLU A 5 20.64 -16.52 -2.92
C GLU A 5 21.86 -15.87 -2.27
N SER A 6 21.68 -14.79 -1.52
CA SER A 6 22.76 -14.15 -0.76
C SER A 6 23.33 -15.07 0.32
N PHE A 7 22.48 -15.80 1.05
CA PHE A 7 22.93 -16.80 2.03
C PHE A 7 23.78 -17.90 1.37
N CYS A 8 23.33 -18.44 0.23
CA CYS A 8 24.04 -19.47 -0.51
C CYS A 8 25.37 -18.95 -1.05
N ARG A 9 25.39 -17.75 -1.65
CA ARG A 9 26.61 -17.12 -2.18
C ARG A 9 27.69 -16.98 -1.10
N LEU A 10 27.31 -16.53 0.09
CA LEU A 10 28.26 -16.34 1.20
C LEU A 10 28.79 -17.65 1.77
N ARG A 11 28.02 -18.74 1.65
CA ARG A 11 28.43 -20.08 2.09
C ARG A 11 28.98 -20.94 0.96
N GLN A 12 29.22 -20.35 -0.21
CA GLN A 12 29.67 -21.05 -1.42
C GLN A 12 28.77 -22.25 -1.78
N LEU A 13 27.47 -22.12 -1.53
CA LEU A 13 26.45 -23.10 -1.88
C LEU A 13 25.76 -22.71 -3.18
N THR A 14 25.27 -23.70 -3.92
CA THR A 14 24.41 -23.48 -5.08
C THR A 14 22.97 -23.26 -4.62
N ALA A 15 22.42 -22.08 -4.87
CA ALA A 15 21.06 -21.73 -4.42
C ALA A 15 19.95 -22.63 -4.97
N TRP A 16 20.18 -23.28 -6.11
CA TRP A 16 19.18 -24.10 -6.81
C TRP A 16 19.32 -25.59 -6.53
N LEU A 17 20.43 -26.01 -5.91
CA LEU A 17 20.57 -27.34 -5.30
C LEU A 17 20.16 -27.25 -3.82
N SER A 18 18.94 -26.81 -3.58
CA SER A 18 18.43 -26.63 -2.21
C SER A 18 18.37 -27.98 -1.50
N SER A 19 19.07 -28.09 -0.38
CA SER A 19 19.04 -29.28 0.47
C SER A 19 18.31 -28.99 1.78
N ARG A 20 17.91 -30.05 2.48
CA ARG A 20 17.33 -29.94 3.83
C ARG A 20 18.25 -29.12 4.75
N GLN A 21 19.55 -29.32 4.63
CA GLN A 21 20.55 -28.63 5.45
C GLN A 21 20.65 -27.15 5.10
N SER A 22 20.76 -26.80 3.81
CA SER A 22 20.89 -25.40 3.39
C SER A 22 19.65 -24.59 3.73
N LEU A 23 18.46 -25.13 3.46
CA LEU A 23 17.19 -24.49 3.80
C LEU A 23 16.98 -24.44 5.32
N GLY A 24 17.32 -25.51 6.04
CA GLY A 24 17.17 -25.55 7.50
C GLY A 24 18.06 -24.52 8.20
N THR A 25 19.34 -24.45 7.84
CA THR A 25 20.26 -23.43 8.36
C THR A 25 19.80 -22.02 8.02
N TRP A 26 19.31 -21.81 6.79
CA TRP A 26 18.77 -20.51 6.40
C TRP A 26 17.52 -20.16 7.19
N VAL A 27 16.57 -21.07 7.38
CA VAL A 27 15.36 -20.86 8.20
C VAL A 27 15.73 -20.43 9.63
N VAL A 28 16.66 -21.13 10.27
CA VAL A 28 17.13 -20.78 11.62
C VAL A 28 17.77 -19.40 11.63
N GLN A 29 18.65 -19.10 10.67
CA GLN A 29 19.27 -17.79 10.54
C GLN A 29 18.24 -16.66 10.31
N ARG A 30 17.16 -16.92 9.55
CA ARG A 30 16.06 -15.96 9.37
C ARG A 30 15.25 -15.78 10.66
N ALA A 31 15.07 -16.84 11.45
CA ALA A 31 14.31 -16.80 12.70
C ALA A 31 15.02 -16.04 13.81
N PHE A 32 16.34 -16.21 13.96
CA PHE A 32 17.12 -15.54 15.00
C PHE A 32 17.76 -14.23 14.53
N GLY A 33 17.70 -13.94 13.23
CA GLY A 33 18.44 -12.84 12.62
C GLY A 33 19.89 -13.23 12.33
N GLY A 34 20.41 -12.76 11.20
CA GLY A 34 21.82 -12.88 10.84
C GLY A 34 22.51 -11.52 10.90
N ASN A 35 23.82 -11.54 11.11
CA ASN A 35 24.69 -10.34 11.11
C ASN A 35 24.89 -9.73 9.70
N LEU A 36 24.06 -10.10 8.73
CA LEU A 36 24.19 -9.70 7.34
C LEU A 36 23.11 -8.68 7.00
N GLU A 37 23.49 -7.69 6.20
CA GLU A 37 22.58 -6.66 5.71
C GLU A 37 21.39 -7.30 4.97
N GLY A 38 20.18 -6.88 5.32
CA GLY A 38 18.94 -7.46 4.79
C GLY A 38 18.58 -8.85 5.33
N GLN A 39 19.32 -9.36 6.32
CA GLN A 39 19.03 -10.64 6.99
C GLN A 39 18.62 -10.53 8.47
N GLY A 40 17.99 -9.43 8.86
CA GLY A 40 17.39 -9.28 10.19
C GLY A 40 16.30 -10.33 10.48
N GLN A 41 16.03 -10.53 11.77
CA GLN A 41 15.03 -11.48 12.27
C GLN A 41 13.66 -11.30 11.61
N VAL A 42 12.98 -12.41 11.28
CA VAL A 42 11.61 -12.42 10.74
C VAL A 42 10.73 -13.48 11.39
N SER A 43 9.42 -13.24 11.38
CA SER A 43 8.44 -14.18 11.95
C SER A 43 8.37 -15.49 11.17
N GLY A 44 7.93 -16.57 11.85
CA GLY A 44 7.71 -17.87 11.22
C GLY A 44 6.79 -17.81 9.99
N ASP A 45 5.75 -16.96 10.01
CA ASP A 45 4.88 -16.79 8.85
C ASP A 45 5.56 -16.11 7.66
N THR A 46 6.48 -15.19 7.92
CA THR A 46 7.30 -14.58 6.88
C THR A 46 8.26 -15.60 6.28
N ILE A 47 8.87 -16.45 7.11
CA ILE A 47 9.72 -17.55 6.66
C ILE A 47 8.94 -18.52 5.78
N GLN A 48 7.72 -18.91 6.18
CA GLN A 48 6.85 -19.77 5.39
C GLN A 48 6.57 -19.18 4.00
N LYS A 49 6.27 -17.88 3.91
CA LYS A 49 6.08 -17.19 2.63
C LYS A 49 7.34 -17.22 1.77
N TYR A 50 8.52 -17.07 2.37
CA TYR A 50 9.76 -17.15 1.61
C TYR A 50 10.04 -18.57 1.09
N LEU A 51 9.74 -19.61 1.87
CA LEU A 51 9.83 -21.00 1.42
C LEU A 51 8.86 -21.28 0.26
N SER A 52 7.62 -20.80 0.33
CA SER A 52 6.66 -20.90 -0.77
C SER A 52 7.16 -20.19 -2.04
N ALA A 53 7.74 -19.00 -1.91
CA ALA A 53 8.33 -18.28 -3.04
C ALA A 53 9.55 -19.01 -3.63
N LEU A 54 10.40 -19.61 -2.80
CA LEU A 54 11.52 -20.42 -3.27
C LEU A 54 11.05 -21.68 -4.00
N ARG A 55 10.03 -22.36 -3.48
CA ARG A 55 9.39 -23.51 -4.13
C ARG A 55 8.83 -23.13 -5.50
N SER A 56 8.13 -22.00 -5.61
CA SER A 56 7.63 -21.49 -6.89
C SER A 56 8.75 -21.34 -7.92
N VAL A 57 9.88 -20.74 -7.52
CA VAL A 57 11.03 -20.58 -8.42
C VAL A 57 11.65 -21.92 -8.83
N HIS A 58 11.65 -22.94 -7.95
CA HIS A 58 12.12 -24.28 -8.32
C HIS A 58 11.17 -24.92 -9.35
N VAL A 59 9.85 -24.78 -9.18
CA VAL A 59 8.86 -25.23 -10.18
C VAL A 59 9.11 -24.56 -11.53
N ASP A 60 9.25 -23.23 -11.55
CA ASP A 60 9.45 -22.46 -12.80
C ASP A 60 10.75 -22.85 -13.53
N ARG A 61 11.74 -23.39 -12.80
CA ARG A 61 13.04 -23.82 -13.34
C ARG A 61 13.11 -25.32 -13.63
N GLY A 62 12.07 -26.09 -13.31
CA GLY A 62 12.07 -27.54 -13.43
C GLY A 62 12.98 -28.26 -12.42
N GLU A 63 13.26 -27.63 -11.29
CA GLU A 63 14.12 -28.16 -10.23
C GLU A 63 13.31 -28.97 -9.20
N ALA A 64 14.01 -29.80 -8.42
CA ALA A 64 13.42 -30.61 -7.35
C ALA A 64 12.69 -29.76 -6.29
N VAL A 65 11.51 -30.20 -5.87
CA VAL A 65 10.64 -29.48 -4.92
C VAL A 65 10.35 -30.24 -3.62
N GLU A 66 10.76 -31.51 -3.56
CA GLU A 66 10.48 -32.44 -2.46
C GLU A 66 11.06 -31.92 -1.14
N VAL A 67 12.20 -31.23 -1.22
CA VAL A 67 12.87 -30.63 -0.07
C VAL A 67 11.98 -29.61 0.66
N PHE A 68 11.06 -28.95 -0.02
CA PHE A 68 10.16 -27.95 0.59
C PHE A 68 9.01 -28.58 1.39
N ASP A 69 8.70 -29.85 1.15
CA ASP A 69 7.66 -30.59 1.86
C ASP A 69 8.20 -31.36 3.09
N ASP A 70 9.49 -31.20 3.37
CA ASP A 70 10.19 -31.87 4.45
C ASP A 70 9.66 -31.50 5.85
N HIS A 71 9.36 -32.52 6.66
CA HIS A 71 8.81 -32.35 8.00
C HIS A 71 9.77 -31.65 8.97
N HIS A 72 11.09 -31.73 8.75
CA HIS A 72 12.07 -30.98 9.53
C HIS A 72 11.94 -29.47 9.28
N LEU A 73 11.80 -29.03 8.02
CA LEU A 73 11.57 -27.61 7.71
C LEU A 73 10.29 -27.09 8.34
N ARG A 74 9.20 -27.86 8.27
CA ARG A 74 7.92 -27.49 8.92
C ARG A 74 8.08 -27.32 10.43
N ARG A 75 8.83 -28.21 11.09
CA ARG A 75 9.14 -28.09 12.52
C ARG A 75 10.02 -26.89 12.85
N LEU A 76 11.00 -26.56 12.02
CA LEU A 76 11.83 -25.36 12.22
C LEU A 76 11.01 -24.07 12.09
N VAL A 77 10.12 -23.98 11.11
CA VAL A 77 9.20 -22.84 10.95
C VAL A 77 8.24 -22.76 12.15
N GLN A 78 7.71 -23.89 12.61
CA GLN A 78 6.85 -23.91 13.79
C GLN A 78 7.62 -23.51 15.06
N GLY A 79 8.86 -23.96 15.20
CA GLY A 79 9.76 -23.50 16.25
C GLY A 79 9.95 -21.99 16.21
N ALA A 80 10.21 -21.42 15.03
CA ALA A 80 10.31 -19.97 14.86
C ALA A 80 9.02 -19.24 15.27
N ARG A 81 7.83 -19.78 14.96
CA ARG A 81 6.54 -19.22 15.43
C ARG A 81 6.41 -19.25 16.95
N ASN A 82 6.86 -20.32 17.58
CA ASN A 82 6.73 -20.51 19.03
C ASN A 82 7.73 -19.64 19.81
N PHE A 83 8.99 -19.58 19.36
CA PHE A 83 10.03 -18.76 19.98
C PHE A 83 9.80 -17.26 19.75
N PHE A 84 9.27 -16.90 18.58
CA PHE A 84 9.04 -15.52 18.17
C PHE A 84 7.59 -15.36 17.72
N PRO A 85 6.63 -15.41 18.68
CA PRO A 85 5.21 -15.28 18.36
C PRO A 85 4.99 -13.96 17.62
N ALA A 86 4.15 -14.02 16.59
CA ALA A 86 3.71 -12.83 15.91
C ALA A 86 3.07 -11.91 16.97
N ARG A 87 3.58 -10.68 17.07
CA ARG A 87 2.97 -9.65 17.92
C ARG A 87 1.48 -9.60 17.56
N THR A 88 0.61 -9.88 18.52
CA THR A 88 -0.84 -9.70 18.37
C THR A 88 -1.07 -8.22 18.23
N TRP A 89 -1.04 -7.73 16.99
CA TRP A 89 -1.53 -6.40 16.69
C TRP A 89 -3.02 -6.42 17.00
N GLU A 90 -3.49 -5.48 17.82
CA GLU A 90 -4.91 -5.21 17.98
C GLU A 90 -5.58 -5.21 16.61
N GLN A 91 -6.78 -5.77 16.54
CA GLN A 91 -7.53 -5.84 15.30
C GLN A 91 -7.58 -4.47 14.66
N ARG A 92 -7.29 -4.42 13.35
CA ARG A 92 -7.27 -3.18 12.60
C ARG A 92 -8.66 -2.57 12.66
N LEU A 93 -8.79 -1.40 13.26
CA LEU A 93 -10.00 -0.62 13.15
C LEU A 93 -10.01 0.07 11.78
N PRO A 94 -11.15 0.07 11.07
CA PRO A 94 -11.28 0.81 9.83
C PRO A 94 -11.11 2.31 10.10
N ILE A 95 -10.43 3.02 9.21
CA ILE A 95 -10.45 4.49 9.24
C ILE A 95 -11.90 4.90 9.02
N THR A 96 -12.46 5.63 9.98
CA THR A 96 -13.80 6.19 9.87
C THR A 96 -13.72 7.56 9.20
N LYS A 97 -14.87 8.03 8.71
CA LYS A 97 -14.97 9.37 8.14
C LYS A 97 -14.67 10.47 9.18
N ASP A 98 -14.94 10.21 10.45
CA ASP A 98 -14.64 11.15 11.55
C ASP A 98 -13.13 11.31 11.77
N ILE A 99 -12.37 10.21 11.67
CA ILE A 99 -10.90 10.24 11.71
C ILE A 99 -10.37 11.04 10.53
N LEU A 100 -10.88 10.79 9.31
CA LEU A 100 -10.49 11.57 8.14
C LEU A 100 -10.78 13.05 8.36
N HIS A 101 -11.98 13.39 8.83
CA HIS A 101 -12.34 14.76 9.12
C HIS A 101 -11.34 15.41 10.08
N GLY A 102 -10.96 14.72 11.17
CA GLY A 102 -9.98 15.24 12.13
C GLY A 102 -8.61 15.57 11.51
N ILE A 103 -8.17 14.77 10.54
CA ILE A 103 -6.87 14.96 9.88
C ILE A 103 -6.89 16.11 8.87
N LEU A 104 -8.04 16.33 8.22
CA LEU A 104 -8.18 17.36 7.19
C LEU A 104 -8.46 18.76 7.74
N ARG A 105 -8.64 18.90 9.07
CA ARG A 105 -8.96 20.20 9.66
C ARG A 105 -7.76 21.16 9.57
N PRO A 106 -7.99 22.47 9.41
CA PRO A 106 -6.92 23.45 9.32
C PRO A 106 -5.98 23.52 10.54
N ASP A 107 -6.51 23.24 11.74
CA ASP A 107 -5.75 23.17 12.99
C ASP A 107 -4.72 22.03 12.98
N ALA A 108 -5.09 20.88 12.41
CA ALA A 108 -4.22 19.72 12.29
C ALA A 108 -3.01 19.96 11.35
N CYS A 109 -3.12 20.92 10.43
CA CYS A 109 -2.14 21.20 9.38
C CYS A 109 -1.29 22.46 9.62
N GLN A 110 -1.41 23.13 10.77
CA GLN A 110 -0.78 24.45 10.99
C GLN A 110 0.76 24.47 10.86
N SER A 111 1.41 23.34 11.13
CA SER A 111 2.87 23.19 11.06
C SER A 111 3.36 22.69 9.69
N GLU A 112 2.44 22.35 8.79
CA GLU A 112 2.76 21.83 7.46
C GLU A 112 3.00 22.97 6.47
N HIS A 113 3.86 22.69 5.48
CA HIS A 113 4.01 23.62 4.36
C HIS A 113 2.69 23.67 3.56
N PRO A 114 2.23 24.84 3.08
CA PRO A 114 0.91 24.96 2.42
C PRO A 114 0.69 23.99 1.25
N VAL A 115 1.73 23.77 0.44
CA VAL A 115 1.70 22.78 -0.66
C VAL A 115 1.51 21.35 -0.13
N ASP A 116 2.13 21.02 0.99
CA ASP A 116 2.07 19.68 1.59
C ASP A 116 0.66 19.44 2.14
N THR A 117 0.08 20.41 2.83
CA THR A 117 -1.30 20.35 3.31
C THR A 117 -2.29 20.06 2.19
N VAL A 118 -2.20 20.78 1.07
CA VAL A 118 -3.10 20.57 -0.07
C VAL A 118 -2.90 19.20 -0.71
N ASN A 119 -1.64 18.74 -0.83
CA ASN A 119 -1.32 17.40 -1.36
C ASN A 119 -1.80 16.28 -0.42
N LEU A 120 -1.61 16.42 0.89
CA LEU A 120 -2.03 15.46 1.91
C LEU A 120 -3.56 15.38 1.99
N ASN A 121 -4.24 16.53 1.98
CA ASN A 121 -5.69 16.59 2.03
C ASN A 121 -6.34 15.91 0.82
N ALA A 122 -5.83 16.19 -0.37
CA ALA A 122 -6.27 15.53 -1.60
C ALA A 122 -5.94 14.03 -1.60
N ALA A 123 -4.76 13.64 -1.12
CA ALA A 123 -4.36 12.24 -1.07
C ALA A 123 -5.21 11.42 -0.09
N PHE A 124 -5.46 11.91 1.12
CA PHE A 124 -6.20 11.17 2.15
C PHE A 124 -7.70 11.10 1.85
N SER A 125 -8.31 12.20 1.36
CA SER A 125 -9.71 12.18 0.92
C SER A 125 -9.92 11.24 -0.28
N MET A 126 -9.03 11.29 -1.29
CA MET A 126 -9.04 10.36 -2.41
C MET A 126 -8.83 8.91 -1.95
N ALA A 127 -7.86 8.66 -1.07
CA ALA A 127 -7.56 7.31 -0.60
C ALA A 127 -8.74 6.71 0.16
N PHE A 128 -9.38 7.51 1.01
CA PHE A 128 -10.57 7.11 1.77
C PHE A 128 -11.73 6.78 0.83
N ALA A 129 -12.05 7.69 -0.08
CA ALA A 129 -13.13 7.49 -1.04
C ALA A 129 -12.84 6.29 -1.96
N GLY A 130 -11.63 6.19 -2.50
CA GLY A 130 -11.24 5.14 -3.45
C GLY A 130 -10.82 3.82 -2.80
N PHE A 131 -10.90 3.69 -1.48
CA PHE A 131 -10.41 2.54 -0.71
C PHE A 131 -8.96 2.14 -1.06
N LEU A 132 -8.13 3.14 -1.36
CA LEU A 132 -6.78 2.93 -1.87
C LEU A 132 -5.83 2.56 -0.75
N ARG A 133 -4.93 1.61 -1.03
CA ARG A 133 -3.80 1.36 -0.16
C ARG A 133 -2.76 2.46 -0.38
N MET A 134 -2.07 2.86 0.69
CA MET A 134 -0.93 3.80 0.62
C MET A 134 0.05 3.48 -0.50
N GLY A 135 0.29 2.20 -0.82
CA GLY A 135 1.24 1.81 -1.85
C GLY A 135 0.79 2.06 -3.29
N GLU A 136 -0.47 2.39 -3.52
CA GLU A 136 -1.04 2.61 -4.86
C GLU A 136 -0.81 4.04 -5.33
N PHE A 137 -0.74 5.02 -4.42
CA PHE A 137 -0.53 6.43 -4.75
C PHE A 137 0.78 7.04 -4.19
N THR A 138 1.53 6.32 -3.36
CA THR A 138 2.91 6.69 -2.96
C THR A 138 3.97 6.07 -3.89
N TYR A 139 5.13 6.71 -3.98
CA TYR A 139 6.26 6.26 -4.80
C TYR A 139 7.59 6.30 -4.03
N THR A 140 8.57 5.55 -4.53
CA THR A 140 9.95 5.57 -4.01
C THR A 140 10.81 6.58 -4.77
N PRO A 141 11.92 7.05 -4.17
CA PRO A 141 12.87 7.93 -4.86
C PRO A 141 13.40 7.33 -6.17
N GLU A 142 13.59 6.01 -6.24
CA GLU A 142 14.03 5.28 -7.44
C GLU A 142 13.02 5.39 -8.57
N GLN A 143 11.73 5.32 -8.25
CA GLN A 143 10.65 5.47 -9.22
C GLN A 143 10.58 6.92 -9.70
N LEU A 144 10.73 7.90 -8.81
CA LEU A 144 10.73 9.32 -9.18
C LEU A 144 11.87 9.68 -10.16
N ARG A 145 13.06 9.08 -10.00
CA ARG A 145 14.21 9.31 -10.90
C ARG A 145 14.00 8.74 -12.31
N ASN A 146 13.05 7.82 -12.50
CA ASN A 146 12.76 7.22 -13.80
C ASN A 146 11.31 7.47 -14.19
N GLU A 147 11.09 8.54 -14.96
CA GLU A 147 9.76 8.98 -15.39
C GLU A 147 8.95 7.86 -16.07
N ARG A 148 9.57 7.06 -16.95
CA ARG A 148 8.88 5.93 -17.62
C ARG A 148 8.35 4.93 -16.60
N ARG A 149 9.16 4.63 -15.59
CA ARG A 149 8.79 3.71 -14.52
C ARG A 149 7.72 4.30 -13.61
N LEU A 150 7.79 5.61 -13.32
CA LEU A 150 6.78 6.31 -12.55
C LEU A 150 5.42 6.24 -13.24
N VAL A 151 5.34 6.65 -14.50
CA VAL A 151 4.08 6.68 -15.27
C VAL A 151 3.48 5.29 -15.43
N ALA A 152 4.30 4.26 -15.60
CA ALA A 152 3.84 2.89 -15.74
C ALA A 152 3.41 2.23 -14.41
N GLU A 153 3.93 2.67 -13.26
CA GLU A 153 3.68 2.01 -11.97
C GLU A 153 2.84 2.83 -10.99
N LYS A 154 2.64 4.13 -11.24
CA LYS A 154 2.06 5.09 -10.28
C LYS A 154 1.12 6.09 -10.94
N PRO A 155 0.04 6.49 -10.25
CA PRO A 155 -0.84 7.54 -10.73
C PRO A 155 -0.08 8.86 -10.82
N THR A 156 -0.25 9.52 -11.96
CA THR A 156 0.32 10.83 -12.29
C THR A 156 -0.81 11.83 -12.51
N ARG A 157 -0.49 13.11 -12.75
CA ARG A 157 -1.52 14.14 -12.99
C ARG A 157 -2.44 13.81 -14.18
N ARG A 158 -1.91 13.18 -15.25
CA ARG A 158 -2.71 12.71 -16.39
C ARG A 158 -3.70 11.60 -16.07
N CYS A 159 -3.52 10.88 -14.95
CA CYS A 159 -4.37 9.75 -14.59
C CYS A 159 -5.74 10.19 -14.04
N VAL A 160 -5.98 11.50 -13.94
CA VAL A 160 -7.21 12.06 -13.37
C VAL A 160 -8.01 12.74 -14.47
N ALA A 161 -9.26 12.31 -14.64
CA ALA A 161 -10.22 12.94 -15.54
C ALA A 161 -11.42 13.45 -14.74
N ILE A 162 -11.51 14.77 -14.58
CA ILE A 162 -12.58 15.43 -13.83
C ILE A 162 -13.84 15.52 -14.71
N SER A 163 -15.00 15.22 -14.13
CA SER A 163 -16.30 15.38 -14.81
C SER A 163 -16.63 16.85 -15.08
N GLN A 164 -17.39 17.12 -16.14
CA GLN A 164 -17.84 18.48 -16.47
C GLN A 164 -18.76 19.07 -15.38
N SER A 165 -19.56 18.23 -14.73
CA SER A 165 -20.48 18.60 -13.64
C SER A 165 -19.79 18.77 -12.28
N LEU A 166 -18.50 18.43 -12.16
CA LEU A 166 -17.74 18.43 -10.90
C LEU A 166 -18.36 17.54 -9.80
N ASP A 167 -19.14 16.54 -10.19
CA ASP A 167 -19.77 15.58 -9.27
C ASP A 167 -18.94 14.31 -9.06
N HIS A 168 -17.94 14.08 -9.90
CA HIS A 168 -16.92 13.05 -9.74
C HIS A 168 -15.65 13.33 -10.54
N TYR A 169 -14.62 12.53 -10.29
CA TYR A 169 -13.52 12.31 -11.22
C TYR A 169 -13.24 10.83 -11.38
N ARG A 170 -12.60 10.49 -12.51
CA ARG A 170 -12.07 9.15 -12.77
C ARG A 170 -10.59 9.13 -12.49
N LEU A 171 -10.13 8.15 -11.72
CA LEU A 171 -8.73 7.92 -11.41
C LEU A 171 -8.27 6.61 -12.07
N LEU A 172 -7.26 6.72 -12.92
CA LEU A 172 -6.57 5.57 -13.49
C LEU A 172 -5.46 5.11 -12.54
N LEU A 173 -5.45 3.82 -12.20
CA LEU A 173 -4.37 3.16 -11.49
C LEU A 173 -3.59 2.29 -12.48
N PRO A 174 -2.36 2.70 -12.87
CA PRO A 174 -1.52 1.91 -13.79
C PRO A 174 -1.14 0.53 -13.24
N ARG A 175 -1.14 0.40 -11.91
CA ARG A 175 -0.88 -0.87 -11.26
C ARG A 175 -1.66 -0.96 -9.95
N SER A 176 -2.66 -1.82 -9.90
CA SER A 176 -3.24 -2.23 -8.62
C SER A 176 -2.42 -3.35 -8.01
N LYS A 177 -2.15 -3.27 -6.70
CA LYS A 177 -1.49 -4.37 -5.97
C LYS A 177 -2.31 -5.65 -5.91
N ALA A 178 -3.60 -5.57 -6.24
CA ALA A 178 -4.52 -6.71 -6.23
C ALA A 178 -4.71 -7.31 -7.63
N ASP A 179 -4.19 -6.68 -8.68
CA ASP A 179 -4.29 -7.20 -10.03
C ASP A 179 -3.10 -8.12 -10.36
N THR A 180 -3.39 -9.41 -10.52
CA THR A 180 -2.41 -10.38 -11.00
C THR A 180 -2.19 -10.27 -12.51
N SER A 181 -3.13 -9.64 -13.24
CA SER A 181 -3.08 -9.43 -14.69
C SER A 181 -2.37 -8.14 -15.11
N ASN A 182 -2.05 -7.23 -14.18
CA ASN A 182 -1.53 -5.87 -14.44
C ASN A 182 -2.36 -5.07 -15.47
N ALA A 183 -3.68 -5.26 -15.50
CA ALA A 183 -4.58 -4.38 -16.22
C ALA A 183 -4.75 -3.06 -15.47
N ASP A 184 -4.88 -1.97 -16.24
CA ASP A 184 -5.18 -0.67 -15.66
C ASP A 184 -6.58 -0.69 -15.03
N VAL A 185 -6.70 -0.19 -13.79
CA VAL A 185 -7.99 -0.09 -13.10
C VAL A 185 -8.45 1.36 -13.11
N GLN A 186 -9.69 1.61 -13.56
CA GLN A 186 -10.31 2.92 -13.47
C GLN A 186 -11.27 2.97 -12.28
N LEU A 187 -11.07 3.94 -11.40
CA LEU A 187 -11.92 4.21 -10.25
C LEU A 187 -12.76 5.45 -10.51
N VAL A 188 -14.01 5.43 -10.04
CA VAL A 188 -14.88 6.60 -10.00
C VAL A 188 -14.90 7.12 -8.58
N ILE A 189 -14.51 8.37 -8.38
CA ILE A 189 -14.50 9.04 -7.07
C ILE A 189 -15.52 10.17 -7.11
N ALA A 190 -16.65 9.98 -6.41
CA ALA A 190 -17.74 10.94 -6.36
C ALA A 190 -17.48 12.07 -5.35
N SER A 191 -18.09 13.22 -5.58
CA SER A 191 -18.12 14.33 -4.63
C SER A 191 -18.98 13.99 -3.42
N SER A 192 -18.68 14.66 -2.31
CA SER A 192 -19.54 14.71 -1.14
C SER A 192 -19.84 16.15 -0.75
N GLN A 193 -20.87 16.31 0.07
CA GLN A 193 -21.35 17.61 0.57
C GLN A 193 -20.77 17.88 1.97
N ASP A 194 -19.49 17.58 2.17
CA ASP A 194 -18.78 17.75 3.44
C ASP A 194 -17.33 18.20 3.23
N ASP A 195 -16.67 18.55 4.33
CA ASP A 195 -15.29 19.04 4.34
C ASP A 195 -14.26 17.97 3.95
N CYS A 196 -14.67 16.70 3.86
CA CYS A 196 -13.84 15.59 3.40
C CYS A 196 -13.97 15.34 1.89
N CYS A 197 -14.67 16.21 1.15
CA CYS A 197 -14.99 15.99 -0.25
C CYS A 197 -13.74 15.77 -1.13
N PRO A 198 -13.57 14.56 -1.70
CA PRO A 198 -12.38 14.25 -2.47
C PRO A 198 -12.29 15.06 -3.77
N VAL A 199 -13.43 15.45 -4.34
CA VAL A 199 -13.47 16.29 -5.55
C VAL A 199 -13.01 17.71 -5.21
N THR A 200 -13.50 18.29 -4.12
CA THR A 200 -13.09 19.63 -3.66
C THR A 200 -11.59 19.68 -3.37
N HIS A 201 -11.06 18.71 -2.62
CA HIS A 201 -9.63 18.67 -2.30
C HIS A 201 -8.76 18.45 -3.54
N LEU A 202 -9.19 17.62 -4.49
CA LEU A 202 -8.50 17.44 -5.77
C LEU A 202 -8.49 18.74 -6.59
N LEU A 203 -9.62 19.44 -6.68
CA LEU A 203 -9.70 20.73 -7.41
C LEU A 203 -8.80 21.79 -6.76
N ASN A 204 -8.77 21.84 -5.43
CA ASN A 204 -7.87 22.72 -4.70
C ASN A 204 -6.41 22.39 -4.96
N LEU A 205 -6.06 21.11 -5.03
CA LEU A 205 -4.73 20.65 -5.41
C LEU A 205 -4.31 21.12 -6.80
N TYR A 206 -5.17 20.97 -7.81
CA TYR A 206 -4.83 21.39 -9.17
C TYR A 206 -4.73 22.91 -9.32
N ARG A 207 -5.47 23.66 -8.50
CA ARG A 207 -5.39 25.13 -8.46
C ARG A 207 -4.14 25.65 -7.77
N GLN A 208 -3.77 25.06 -6.62
CA GLN A 208 -2.70 25.57 -5.76
C GLN A 208 -1.33 24.94 -6.05
N ASP A 209 -1.30 23.75 -6.64
CA ASP A 209 -0.08 23.05 -7.03
C ASP A 209 -0.19 22.54 -8.48
N PRO A 210 -0.13 23.45 -9.47
CA PRO A 210 -0.12 23.06 -10.88
C PRO A 210 1.19 22.33 -11.22
N GLN A 211 1.06 21.13 -11.78
CA GLN A 211 2.18 20.25 -12.10
C GLN A 211 2.06 19.68 -13.51
N PRO A 212 3.17 19.32 -14.16
CA PRO A 212 3.15 18.66 -15.47
C PRO A 212 2.33 17.36 -15.47
N ALA A 213 1.81 16.98 -16.64
CA ALA A 213 0.97 15.79 -16.80
C ALA A 213 1.64 14.48 -16.32
N ASN A 214 2.96 14.37 -16.44
CA ASN A 214 3.76 13.22 -15.98
C ASN A 214 4.23 13.30 -14.53
N ALA A 215 4.03 14.43 -13.87
CA ALA A 215 4.41 14.53 -12.47
C ALA A 215 3.58 13.54 -11.64
N PRO A 216 4.14 13.04 -10.51
CA PRO A 216 3.37 12.27 -9.57
C PRO A 216 2.07 12.98 -9.19
N LEU A 217 1.01 12.21 -8.91
CA LEU A 217 -0.28 12.80 -8.53
C LEU A 217 -0.18 13.66 -7.26
N PHE A 218 0.63 13.23 -6.28
CA PHE A 218 0.91 13.97 -5.05
C PHE A 218 2.41 14.14 -4.84
N ARG A 219 2.81 15.20 -4.15
CA ARG A 219 4.20 15.48 -3.77
C ARG A 219 4.26 16.11 -2.38
N LEU A 220 5.44 16.10 -1.77
CA LEU A 220 5.75 17.02 -0.67
C LEU A 220 6.79 18.02 -1.17
N HIS A 221 6.95 19.12 -0.45
CA HIS A 221 7.81 20.25 -0.81
C HIS A 221 9.28 19.84 -0.82
N GLU A 222 9.74 19.18 0.23
CA GLU A 222 11.16 18.81 0.39
C GLU A 222 11.45 17.32 0.21
N LYS A 223 10.41 16.48 0.34
CA LYS A 223 10.57 15.03 0.41
C LYS A 223 9.72 14.31 -0.64
N PRO A 224 10.13 13.12 -1.09
CA PRO A 224 9.27 12.27 -1.91
C PRO A 224 7.98 11.93 -1.16
N PHE A 225 6.83 11.87 -1.84
CA PHE A 225 5.55 11.40 -1.29
C PHE A 225 5.60 9.87 -1.12
N SER A 226 6.38 9.44 -0.14
CA SER A 226 6.68 8.05 0.19
C SER A 226 6.10 7.70 1.55
N ARG A 227 5.82 6.42 1.79
CA ARG A 227 5.27 5.95 3.08
C ARG A 227 6.07 6.37 4.31
N GLN A 228 7.37 6.64 4.16
CA GLN A 228 8.27 7.02 5.25
C GLN A 228 8.24 8.52 5.53
N ASN A 229 7.81 9.33 4.56
CA ASN A 229 7.86 10.78 4.61
C ASN A 229 6.50 11.44 4.85
N LEU A 230 5.43 10.65 4.81
CA LEU A 230 4.11 11.13 5.22
C LEU A 230 4.10 11.41 6.71
N PRO A 231 3.26 12.36 7.17
CA PRO A 231 3.21 12.77 8.56
C PRO A 231 3.22 11.55 9.47
N PRO A 232 4.21 11.44 10.37
CA PRO A 232 4.28 10.31 11.26
C PRO A 232 3.05 10.32 12.15
N ALA A 233 2.74 9.12 12.63
CA ALA A 233 1.95 8.86 13.82
C ALA A 233 1.90 9.99 14.86
N GLN A 234 3.04 10.61 15.13
CA GLN A 234 3.19 11.66 16.13
C GLN A 234 2.37 12.93 15.83
N THR A 235 2.31 13.41 14.58
CA THR A 235 1.51 14.60 14.24
C THR A 235 0.02 14.33 14.46
N ALA A 236 -0.43 13.12 14.13
CA ALA A 236 -1.79 12.70 14.42
C ALA A 236 -2.04 12.57 15.94
N HIS A 237 -1.05 12.09 16.72
CA HIS A 237 -1.12 12.02 18.18
C HIS A 237 -1.24 13.40 18.82
N ASP A 238 -0.42 14.34 18.35
CA ASP A 238 -0.41 15.72 18.82
C ASP A 238 -1.74 16.43 18.49
N ASN A 239 -2.44 15.99 17.44
CA ASN A 239 -3.79 16.41 17.05
C ASN A 239 -4.91 15.61 17.75
N GLY A 240 -4.60 14.89 18.83
CA GLY A 240 -5.58 14.18 19.66
C GLY A 240 -6.10 12.87 19.08
N LEU A 241 -5.48 12.33 18.03
CA LEU A 241 -5.79 10.99 17.53
C LEU A 241 -5.10 9.95 18.41
N SER A 242 -5.85 8.94 18.87
CA SER A 242 -5.26 7.84 19.66
C SER A 242 -4.22 7.07 18.84
N GLU A 243 -3.31 6.40 19.55
CA GLU A 243 -2.30 5.51 18.94
C GLU A 243 -2.93 4.48 17.99
N ASP A 244 -4.18 4.09 18.24
CA ASP A 244 -4.97 3.16 17.42
C ASP A 244 -5.44 3.81 16.11
N HIS A 245 -5.95 5.05 16.16
CA HIS A 245 -6.31 5.83 14.97
C HIS A 245 -5.10 6.05 14.07
N ILE A 246 -3.97 6.36 14.66
CA ILE A 246 -2.67 6.54 14.01
C ILE A 246 -2.19 5.28 13.29
N LYS A 247 -2.25 4.13 13.96
CA LYS A 247 -1.87 2.84 13.37
C LYS A 247 -2.81 2.45 12.22
N ALA A 248 -4.08 2.84 12.29
CA ALA A 248 -5.05 2.62 11.21
C ALA A 248 -4.68 3.37 9.92
N LEU A 249 -4.20 4.62 10.02
CA LEU A 249 -3.77 5.45 8.88
C LEU A 249 -2.63 4.82 8.05
N GLY A 250 -1.75 4.05 8.70
CA GLY A 250 -0.58 3.46 8.05
C GLY A 250 -0.82 2.12 7.33
N ARG A 251 -1.95 1.43 7.58
CA ARG A 251 -2.11 0.00 7.20
C ARG A 251 -3.49 -0.37 6.65
N TRP A 252 -3.88 0.30 5.57
CA TRP A 252 -5.03 0.02 4.72
C TRP A 252 -4.98 -1.42 4.16
N THR A 253 -5.94 -2.26 4.54
CA THR A 253 -6.23 -3.55 3.86
C THR A 253 -7.66 -3.53 3.37
N SER A 254 -7.86 -3.47 2.05
CA SER A 254 -9.18 -3.46 1.45
C SER A 254 -9.32 -4.56 0.39
N GLU A 255 -10.33 -5.42 0.55
CA GLU A 255 -10.81 -6.34 -0.49
C GLU A 255 -11.81 -5.65 -1.45
N ALA A 256 -12.01 -4.33 -1.34
CA ALA A 256 -12.95 -3.57 -2.18
C ALA A 256 -12.63 -3.67 -3.68
N PHE A 257 -11.38 -4.03 -4.01
CA PHE A 257 -10.96 -4.28 -5.38
C PHE A 257 -11.85 -5.29 -6.12
N LYS A 258 -12.40 -6.29 -5.44
CA LYS A 258 -13.31 -7.28 -6.06
C LYS A 258 -14.56 -6.64 -6.69
N ARG A 259 -14.91 -5.41 -6.29
CA ARG A 259 -16.05 -4.66 -6.83
C ARG A 259 -15.72 -3.85 -8.09
N TYR A 260 -14.45 -3.51 -8.33
CA TYR A 260 -14.06 -2.61 -9.42
C TYR A 260 -13.94 -3.29 -10.79
N TYR A 261 -13.82 -4.61 -10.84
CA TYR A 261 -13.51 -5.32 -12.10
C TYR A 261 -14.72 -5.63 -12.98
N LEU A 262 -15.97 -5.51 -12.50
CA LEU A 262 -17.14 -6.07 -13.19
C LEU A 262 -18.40 -5.17 -13.23
N ALA A 263 -18.31 -3.91 -12.80
CA ALA A 263 -19.49 -3.05 -12.63
C ALA A 263 -19.55 -1.90 -13.65
N ASP A 264 -20.76 -1.61 -14.14
CA ASP A 264 -21.08 -0.43 -14.97
C ASP A 264 -20.63 0.88 -14.28
N PRO A 265 -19.92 1.80 -14.96
CA PRO A 265 -19.52 3.09 -14.40
C PRO A 265 -20.64 3.89 -13.73
N ARG A 266 -21.88 3.83 -14.23
CA ARG A 266 -23.02 4.52 -13.59
C ARG A 266 -23.37 3.90 -12.25
N HIS A 267 -23.35 2.56 -12.18
CA HIS A 267 -23.55 1.82 -10.94
C HIS A 267 -22.43 2.10 -9.93
N LEU A 268 -21.17 2.12 -10.38
CA LEU A 268 -20.03 2.47 -9.53
C LEU A 268 -20.15 3.88 -8.98
N PHE A 269 -20.55 4.86 -9.80
CA PHE A 269 -20.80 6.23 -9.33
C PHE A 269 -21.88 6.29 -8.25
N ALA A 270 -23.02 5.60 -8.45
CA ALA A 270 -24.11 5.58 -7.47
C ALA A 270 -23.68 4.95 -6.13
N LEU A 271 -22.97 3.82 -6.17
CA LEU A 271 -22.42 3.18 -4.97
C LEU A 271 -21.39 4.08 -4.27
N GLN A 272 -20.56 4.77 -5.05
CA GLN A 272 -19.56 5.68 -4.53
C GLN A 272 -20.22 6.89 -3.85
N GLN A 273 -21.23 7.50 -4.48
CA GLN A 273 -21.99 8.58 -3.86
C GLN A 273 -22.64 8.11 -2.56
N GLN A 274 -23.24 6.91 -2.54
CA GLN A 274 -23.83 6.36 -1.33
C GLN A 274 -22.80 6.16 -0.21
N PHE A 275 -21.61 5.66 -0.55
CA PHE A 275 -20.54 5.47 0.42
C PHE A 275 -20.06 6.80 1.01
N VAL A 276 -19.72 7.78 0.17
CA VAL A 276 -19.14 9.02 0.66
C VAL A 276 -20.20 9.90 1.35
N SER A 277 -21.45 9.91 0.88
CA SER A 277 -22.52 10.71 1.48
C SER A 277 -23.25 10.04 2.66
N GLY A 278 -23.16 8.71 2.79
CA GLY A 278 -23.95 7.93 3.75
C GLY A 278 -25.44 7.85 3.43
N ARG A 279 -25.90 8.34 2.27
CA ARG A 279 -27.32 8.34 1.86
C ARG A 279 -27.55 7.32 0.75
N PRO A 280 -28.63 6.51 0.80
CA PRO A 280 -28.97 5.61 -0.30
C PRO A 280 -29.22 6.40 -1.59
N PRO A 281 -28.92 5.83 -2.78
CA PRO A 281 -29.25 6.48 -4.04
C PRO A 281 -30.75 6.77 -4.10
N PRO A 282 -31.18 7.87 -4.74
CA PRO A 282 -32.61 8.12 -4.95
C PRO A 282 -33.20 6.90 -5.65
N LEU A 283 -34.29 6.36 -5.10
CA LEU A 283 -35.05 5.29 -5.74
C LEU A 283 -35.43 5.79 -7.13
N SER A 284 -34.91 5.11 -8.15
CA SER A 284 -35.24 5.32 -9.57
C SER A 284 -36.72 5.04 -9.82
#